data_AF-A0AAD3HRU8-F1
#
_entry.id   AF-A0AAD3HRU8-F1
#
_cell.length_a   1.000
_cell.length_b   1.000
_cell.length_c   1.000
_cell.angle_alpha   90.00
_cell.angle_beta   90.00
_cell.angle_gamma   90.00
#
_symmetry.space_group_name_H-M   'P 1'
#
loop_
_entity.id
_entity.type
_entity.pdbx_description
1 polymer ?
#
loop_
_entity_poly.entity_id
_entity_poly.type
_entity_poly.pdbx_seq_one_letter_code
_entity_poly.pdbx_strand_id
1 'polypeptide(L)'
;MSSSYSQHTGHGFIISAVLLLLLRFAFSNGIKHDRAAAVMKCFDGVDCLSKRTAWEHLTEDLPSCLVAARVWWSSRPAAIPVTLVTQLSAERLDQLRAQCATWSGPLAAALYLPLLNPSSHELQDTSRQKLQAMIASAEELFKASETNQLHTVRLGNHRSSDGAISTSTNSSSGSGGGGAGGCQLRLILIYELFADPRALVLYPVNSLRNYARLLADTDLITNIDVDMLPSASISAALADPALRATYQAGAAAGGVYVWPAFETHCGGTSYADAVALADKAALPAALRKCLRRMRPKAPASHNATDYERWMATDGVYDIQYGALYEPWFLSWRWGTLWYDYRYRGYGKNKIVQAAATNATGAAWHVSPHGFLVHRPHSESRARRDFLRAKFSRKDMEDLRGSLYEHVEALWAGTTAELAAGSYMARVERPFQACLEALPWWRKEQRR
;
A
#
# COMPACT_ATOMS: atom_id res chain seq x y z
N MET A 1 15.42 75.14 -23.90
CA MET A 1 14.21 74.36 -23.58
C MET A 1 14.65 72.97 -23.17
N SER A 2 14.53 72.70 -21.87
CA SER A 2 14.96 71.47 -21.20
C SER A 2 14.03 70.31 -21.50
N SER A 3 14.54 69.08 -21.62
CA SER A 3 13.77 67.91 -21.20
C SER A 3 14.69 66.79 -20.71
N SER A 4 14.25 66.20 -19.62
CA SER A 4 14.93 65.31 -18.70
C SER A 4 14.67 63.85 -19.09
N TYR A 5 15.71 63.01 -18.99
CA TYR A 5 15.61 61.55 -19.07
C TYR A 5 15.11 61.01 -17.72
N SER A 6 13.93 60.38 -17.70
CA SER A 6 13.43 59.63 -16.54
C SER A 6 13.66 58.12 -16.74
N GLN A 7 14.43 57.54 -15.81
CA GLN A 7 14.57 56.10 -15.60
C GLN A 7 13.36 55.59 -14.79
N HIS A 8 12.56 54.68 -15.33
CA HIS A 8 11.67 53.82 -14.52
C HIS A 8 11.27 52.54 -15.28
N THR A 9 12.12 51.51 -15.26
CA THR A 9 11.73 50.14 -15.59
C THR A 9 12.47 49.16 -14.68
N GLY A 10 11.82 48.75 -13.59
CA GLY A 10 12.40 47.76 -12.67
C GLY A 10 11.43 47.17 -11.63
N HIS A 11 10.32 47.85 -11.33
CA HIS A 11 9.40 47.41 -10.28
C HIS A 11 8.19 46.59 -10.78
N GLY A 12 7.84 46.65 -12.07
CA GLY A 12 6.66 45.95 -12.62
C GLY A 12 6.84 44.45 -12.84
N PHE A 13 8.06 43.99 -13.15
CA PHE A 13 8.33 42.58 -13.45
C PHE A 13 8.42 41.70 -12.19
N ILE A 14 8.94 42.23 -11.09
CA ILE A 14 9.10 41.48 -9.84
C ILE A 14 7.73 41.27 -9.16
N ILE A 15 6.85 42.28 -9.18
CA ILE A 15 5.50 42.17 -8.58
C ILE A 15 4.64 41.16 -9.34
N SER A 16 4.73 41.11 -10.67
CA SER A 16 3.97 40.16 -11.50
C SER A 16 4.40 38.71 -11.26
N ALA A 17 5.71 38.45 -11.15
CA ALA A 17 6.24 37.11 -10.86
C ALA A 17 5.85 36.61 -9.45
N VAL A 18 5.89 37.50 -8.44
CA VAL A 18 5.49 37.18 -7.06
C VAL A 18 3.98 36.94 -6.97
N LEU A 19 3.15 37.73 -7.66
CA LEU A 19 1.69 37.54 -7.68
C LEU A 19 1.30 36.24 -8.40
N LEU A 20 1.96 35.89 -9.50
CA LEU A 20 1.80 34.60 -10.19
C LEU A 20 2.25 33.41 -9.32
N LEU A 21 3.33 33.56 -8.55
CA LEU A 21 3.77 32.53 -7.60
C LEU A 21 2.76 32.35 -6.46
N LEU A 22 2.27 33.45 -5.89
CA LEU A 22 1.28 33.45 -4.81
C LEU A 22 -0.08 32.89 -5.27
N LEU A 23 -0.52 33.23 -6.48
CA LEU A 23 -1.71 32.66 -7.09
C LEU A 23 -1.55 31.16 -7.37
N ARG A 24 -0.39 30.71 -7.87
CA ARG A 24 -0.09 29.27 -8.05
C ARG A 24 -0.01 28.53 -6.71
N PHE A 25 0.53 29.15 -5.67
CA PHE A 25 0.63 28.56 -4.32
C PHE A 25 -0.75 28.46 -3.65
N ALA A 26 -1.59 29.50 -3.78
CA ALA A 26 -2.97 29.50 -3.30
C ALA A 26 -3.85 28.50 -4.06
N PHE A 27 -3.73 28.39 -5.39
CA PHE A 27 -4.44 27.38 -6.19
C PHE A 27 -3.99 25.95 -5.84
N SER A 28 -2.69 25.72 -5.66
CA SER A 28 -2.14 24.41 -5.29
C SER A 28 -2.60 23.96 -3.91
N ASN A 29 -2.68 24.87 -2.93
CA ASN A 29 -3.20 24.56 -1.60
C ASN A 29 -4.74 24.38 -1.59
N GLY A 30 -5.48 25.15 -2.41
CA GLY A 30 -6.93 25.00 -2.59
C GLY A 30 -7.34 23.66 -3.21
N ILE A 31 -6.62 23.20 -4.25
CA ILE A 31 -6.87 21.89 -4.92
C ILE A 31 -6.57 20.70 -4.00
N LYS A 32 -5.69 20.83 -3.01
CA LYS A 32 -5.29 19.73 -2.12
C LYS A 32 -6.25 19.50 -0.96
N HIS A 33 -6.74 20.58 -0.32
CA HIS A 33 -7.85 20.50 0.64
C HIS A 33 -9.12 19.92 -0.01
N ASP A 34 -9.30 20.16 -1.30
CA ASP A 34 -10.39 19.60 -2.10
C ASP A 34 -10.29 18.05 -2.23
N ARG A 35 -9.10 17.45 -2.34
CA ARG A 35 -9.00 15.98 -2.49
C ARG A 35 -9.39 15.19 -1.25
N ALA A 36 -8.88 15.58 -0.07
CA ALA A 36 -9.25 14.91 1.17
C ALA A 36 -10.75 15.07 1.44
N ALA A 37 -11.30 16.27 1.21
CA ALA A 37 -12.73 16.54 1.33
C ALA A 37 -13.56 15.75 0.31
N ALA A 38 -13.11 15.63 -0.95
CA ALA A 38 -13.79 14.86 -1.99
C ALA A 38 -13.89 13.38 -1.64
N VAL A 39 -12.83 12.79 -1.05
CA VAL A 39 -12.89 11.40 -0.56
C VAL A 39 -13.83 11.28 0.63
N MET A 40 -13.82 12.23 1.58
CA MET A 40 -14.74 12.19 2.72
C MET A 40 -16.20 12.22 2.28
N LYS A 41 -16.55 13.02 1.26
CA LYS A 41 -17.91 13.09 0.69
C LYS A 41 -18.42 11.75 0.17
N CYS A 42 -17.53 10.83 -0.22
CA CYS A 42 -17.94 9.48 -0.64
C CYS A 42 -18.59 8.65 0.46
N PHE A 43 -18.44 9.05 1.72
CA PHE A 43 -19.00 8.39 2.88
C PHE A 43 -20.23 9.12 3.46
N ASP A 44 -20.65 10.23 2.84
CA ASP A 44 -21.84 10.97 3.26
C ASP A 44 -23.09 10.10 3.08
N GLY A 45 -23.95 10.06 4.09
CA GLY A 45 -25.19 9.26 4.07
C GLY A 45 -25.00 7.75 4.19
N VAL A 46 -23.77 7.26 4.44
CA VAL A 46 -23.52 5.84 4.70
C VAL A 46 -23.97 5.48 6.12
N ASP A 47 -25.16 4.88 6.24
CA ASP A 47 -25.64 4.34 7.51
C ASP A 47 -25.06 2.94 7.77
N CYS A 48 -23.91 2.90 8.46
CA CYS A 48 -23.32 1.68 8.99
C CYS A 48 -23.72 1.38 10.44
N LEU A 49 -24.37 2.32 11.13
CA LEU A 49 -24.86 2.10 12.48
C LEU A 49 -26.01 1.11 12.48
N SER A 50 -26.96 1.19 11.55
CA SER A 50 -28.04 0.20 11.48
C SER A 50 -27.58 -1.14 10.93
N LYS A 51 -26.70 -1.14 9.92
CA LYS A 51 -26.23 -2.35 9.23
C LYS A 51 -25.35 -3.22 10.12
N ARG A 52 -24.19 -2.68 10.54
CA ARG A 52 -23.09 -3.39 11.23
C ARG A 52 -22.69 -4.71 10.55
N THR A 53 -21.52 -5.22 10.92
CA THR A 53 -21.05 -6.52 10.48
C THR A 53 -21.38 -7.58 11.53
N ALA A 54 -22.00 -8.65 11.07
CA ALA A 54 -22.33 -9.85 11.84
C ALA A 54 -21.84 -11.09 11.10
N TRP A 55 -21.95 -12.28 11.69
CA TRP A 55 -21.39 -13.50 11.11
C TRP A 55 -22.00 -13.85 9.75
N GLU A 56 -23.26 -13.50 9.55
CA GLU A 56 -24.03 -13.71 8.32
C GLU A 56 -23.36 -13.05 7.10
N HIS A 57 -22.54 -12.01 7.32
CA HIS A 57 -21.79 -11.37 6.24
C HIS A 57 -20.74 -12.30 5.61
N LEU A 58 -20.23 -13.28 6.35
CA LEU A 58 -19.38 -14.33 5.79
C LEU A 58 -20.22 -15.33 4.98
N THR A 59 -21.33 -15.81 5.54
CA THR A 59 -22.09 -16.90 4.92
C THR A 59 -22.86 -16.47 3.68
N GLU A 60 -23.19 -15.18 3.56
CA GLU A 60 -23.98 -14.62 2.46
C GLU A 60 -23.16 -13.74 1.50
N ASP A 61 -21.83 -13.70 1.62
CA ASP A 61 -20.97 -12.85 0.80
C ASP A 61 -21.36 -11.35 0.83
N LEU A 62 -21.82 -10.85 1.98
CA LEU A 62 -22.27 -9.45 2.08
C LEU A 62 -21.07 -8.48 2.15
N PRO A 63 -21.15 -7.32 1.48
CA PRO A 63 -20.09 -6.33 1.52
C PRO A 63 -19.93 -5.71 2.92
N SER A 64 -18.71 -5.32 3.27
CA SER A 64 -18.46 -4.56 4.51
C SER A 64 -19.10 -3.19 4.45
N CYS A 65 -19.68 -2.76 5.56
CA CYS A 65 -20.10 -1.37 5.75
C CYS A 65 -18.94 -0.56 6.34
N LEU A 66 -18.24 0.17 5.48
CA LEU A 66 -17.03 0.91 5.81
C LEU A 66 -17.31 2.42 5.88
N VAL A 67 -16.80 3.07 6.92
CA VAL A 67 -16.92 4.53 7.12
C VAL A 67 -15.56 5.16 7.26
N ALA A 68 -15.31 6.24 6.51
CA ALA A 68 -14.12 7.07 6.72
C ALA A 68 -14.30 7.96 7.95
N ALA A 69 -13.40 7.83 8.91
CA ALA A 69 -13.31 8.74 10.05
C ALA A 69 -12.64 10.05 9.64
N ARG A 70 -11.56 9.95 8.85
CA ARG A 70 -10.76 11.09 8.39
C ARG A 70 -9.85 10.70 7.23
N VAL A 71 -9.54 11.69 6.39
CA VAL A 71 -8.56 11.58 5.30
C VAL A 71 -7.49 12.67 5.49
N TRP A 72 -6.23 12.29 5.30
CA TRP A 72 -5.08 13.18 5.26
C TRP A 72 -4.40 13.09 3.91
N TRP A 73 -3.96 14.23 3.37
CA TRP A 73 -3.35 14.30 2.04
C TRP A 73 -2.13 15.23 2.07
N SER A 74 -0.94 14.64 1.93
CA SER A 74 0.34 15.37 1.97
C SER A 74 0.44 16.33 0.80
N SER A 75 0.99 17.50 1.09
CA SER A 75 1.24 18.55 0.10
C SER A 75 2.67 18.54 -0.44
N ARG A 76 3.55 17.73 0.16
CA ARG A 76 4.97 17.66 -0.14
C ARG A 76 5.23 17.25 -1.59
N PRO A 77 6.31 17.71 -2.23
CA PRO A 77 6.71 17.14 -3.51
C PRO A 77 7.10 15.67 -3.33
N ALA A 78 6.74 14.84 -4.31
CA ALA A 78 7.23 13.47 -4.41
C ALA A 78 8.41 13.42 -5.40
N ALA A 79 9.43 12.60 -5.11
CA ALA A 79 10.59 12.46 -5.98
C ALA A 79 10.31 11.59 -7.20
N ILE A 80 9.40 10.62 -7.06
CA ILE A 80 8.98 9.72 -8.13
C ILE A 80 7.45 9.76 -8.30
N PRO A 81 6.91 9.76 -9.53
CA PRO A 81 5.47 9.77 -9.77
C PRO A 81 4.90 8.34 -9.84
N VAL A 82 5.13 7.54 -8.79
CA VAL A 82 4.63 6.17 -8.66
C VAL A 82 3.97 6.00 -7.30
N THR A 83 2.69 5.63 -7.26
CA THR A 83 1.96 5.47 -6.00
C THR A 83 2.15 4.07 -5.45
N LEU A 84 2.76 3.97 -4.26
CA LEU A 84 2.68 2.76 -3.44
C LEU A 84 1.31 2.74 -2.76
N VAL A 85 0.59 1.65 -2.93
CA VAL A 85 -0.71 1.39 -2.32
C VAL A 85 -0.52 0.35 -1.23
N THR A 86 -1.08 0.61 -0.05
CA THR A 86 -1.03 -0.33 1.07
C THR A 86 -2.27 -0.22 1.95
N GLN A 87 -2.45 -1.20 2.83
CA GLN A 87 -3.49 -1.18 3.85
C GLN A 87 -2.96 -1.81 5.12
N LEU A 88 -3.52 -1.40 6.26
CA LEU A 88 -3.03 -1.81 7.55
C LEU A 88 -4.11 -1.80 8.62
N SER A 89 -3.95 -2.64 9.61
CA SER A 89 -4.70 -2.58 10.86
C SER A 89 -4.06 -1.55 11.82
N ALA A 90 -4.86 -1.11 12.80
CA ALA A 90 -4.49 -0.14 13.82
C ALA A 90 -3.12 -0.41 14.50
N GLU A 91 -2.76 -1.67 14.74
CA GLU A 91 -1.52 -2.06 15.42
C GLU A 91 -0.27 -2.04 14.53
N ARG A 92 -0.40 -1.62 13.26
CA ARG A 92 0.69 -1.64 12.26
C ARG A 92 1.17 -0.26 11.83
N LEU A 93 0.83 0.79 12.59
CA LEU A 93 1.30 2.16 12.30
C LEU A 93 2.82 2.25 12.17
N ASP A 94 3.59 1.51 12.97
CA ASP A 94 5.06 1.48 12.86
C ASP A 94 5.57 0.88 11.54
N GLN A 95 4.83 -0.07 10.96
CA GLN A 95 5.15 -0.61 9.65
C GLN A 95 4.93 0.44 8.56
N LEU A 96 3.82 1.19 8.64
CA LEU A 96 3.54 2.29 7.73
C LEU A 96 4.60 3.41 7.85
N ARG A 97 5.05 3.74 9.06
CA ARG A 97 6.17 4.68 9.28
C ARG A 97 7.44 4.22 8.55
N ALA A 98 7.80 2.95 8.71
CA ALA A 98 8.99 2.38 8.08
C ALA A 98 8.86 2.35 6.54
N GLN A 99 7.71 1.90 6.01
CA GLN A 99 7.46 1.85 4.57
C GLN A 99 7.44 3.25 3.93
N CYS A 100 6.84 4.24 4.61
CA CYS A 100 6.90 5.63 4.16
C CYS A 100 8.32 6.19 4.20
N ALA A 101 9.15 5.79 5.16
CA ALA A 101 10.54 6.24 5.23
C ALA A 101 11.44 5.69 4.10
N THR A 102 11.06 4.57 3.47
CA THR A 102 11.83 3.93 2.38
C THR A 102 11.28 4.23 0.98
N TRP A 103 10.12 4.88 0.87
CA TRP A 103 9.49 5.20 -0.41
C TRP A 103 9.56 6.69 -0.72
N SER A 104 10.11 7.08 -1.87
CA SER A 104 10.26 8.50 -2.24
C SER A 104 9.10 9.05 -3.07
N GLY A 105 8.07 8.24 -3.30
CA GLY A 105 6.89 8.58 -4.09
C GLY A 105 5.66 8.89 -3.24
N PRO A 106 4.51 9.11 -3.90
CA PRO A 106 3.23 9.03 -3.24
C PRO A 106 2.99 7.66 -2.57
N LEU A 107 2.51 7.67 -1.33
CA LEU A 107 2.09 6.46 -0.60
C LEU A 107 0.64 6.63 -0.19
N ALA A 108 -0.24 5.75 -0.67
CA ALA A 108 -1.65 5.71 -0.36
C ALA A 108 -1.96 4.54 0.60
N ALA A 109 -2.47 4.85 1.78
CA ALA A 109 -2.71 3.88 2.84
C ALA A 109 -4.16 3.93 3.36
N ALA A 110 -4.79 2.76 3.51
CA ALA A 110 -6.03 2.59 4.25
C ALA A 110 -5.76 1.98 5.63
N LEU A 111 -5.90 2.78 6.69
CA LEU A 111 -5.79 2.38 8.08
C LEU A 111 -7.15 1.91 8.60
N TYR A 112 -7.22 0.69 9.11
CA TYR A 112 -8.47 0.05 9.51
C TYR A 112 -8.61 -0.09 11.03
N LEU A 113 -9.78 0.28 11.54
CA LEU A 113 -10.17 0.14 12.93
C LEU A 113 -11.48 -0.65 13.08
N PRO A 114 -11.44 -1.92 13.52
CA PRO A 114 -12.66 -2.65 13.85
C PRO A 114 -13.20 -2.21 15.22
N LEU A 115 -14.50 -1.92 15.30
CA LEU A 115 -15.17 -1.48 16.53
C LEU A 115 -16.35 -2.40 16.84
N LEU A 116 -16.27 -3.14 17.94
CA LEU A 116 -17.41 -3.85 18.48
C LEU A 116 -18.43 -2.84 19.03
N ASN A 117 -19.61 -2.78 18.43
CA ASN A 117 -20.67 -1.84 18.78
C ASN A 117 -22.04 -2.53 18.68
N PRO A 118 -22.49 -3.24 19.72
CA PRO A 118 -23.77 -3.96 19.70
C PRO A 118 -24.99 -3.05 19.51
N SER A 119 -24.89 -1.75 19.82
CA SER A 119 -25.99 -0.78 19.64
C SER A 119 -26.27 -0.48 18.16
N SER A 120 -27.55 -0.31 17.83
CA SER A 120 -28.05 0.08 16.49
C SER A 120 -28.49 1.50 16.30
N HIS A 121 -28.48 2.27 17.37
CA HIS A 121 -28.99 3.64 17.34
C HIS A 121 -27.89 4.64 17.65
N GLU A 122 -26.79 4.19 18.28
CA GLU A 122 -25.68 5.08 18.64
C GLU A 122 -24.33 4.36 18.65
N LEU A 123 -23.28 5.16 18.46
CA LEU A 123 -21.90 4.74 18.68
C LEU A 123 -21.59 4.82 20.18
N GLN A 124 -21.33 3.66 20.78
CA GLN A 124 -20.99 3.54 22.20
C GLN A 124 -19.73 4.35 22.54
N ASP A 125 -19.67 4.85 23.78
CA ASP A 125 -18.56 5.69 24.24
C ASP A 125 -17.20 5.00 24.13
N THR A 126 -17.13 3.69 24.38
CA THR A 126 -15.89 2.91 24.22
C THR A 126 -15.40 2.89 22.76
N SER A 127 -16.32 2.74 21.81
CA SER A 127 -16.03 2.81 20.37
C SER A 127 -15.63 4.22 19.95
N ARG A 128 -16.31 5.24 20.48
CA ARG A 128 -15.99 6.65 20.25
C ARG A 128 -14.58 7.00 20.76
N GLN A 129 -14.23 6.58 21.97
CA GLN A 129 -12.91 6.81 22.55
C GLN A 129 -11.79 6.13 21.74
N LYS A 130 -11.97 4.87 21.33
CA LYS A 130 -11.02 4.16 20.46
C LYS A 130 -10.85 4.87 19.12
N LEU A 131 -11.95 5.32 18.51
CA LEU A 131 -11.92 6.06 17.26
C LEU A 131 -11.13 7.37 17.39
N GLN A 132 -11.39 8.16 18.44
CA GLN A 132 -10.67 9.40 18.70
C GLN A 132 -9.16 9.17 18.96
N ALA A 133 -8.81 8.14 19.73
CA ALA A 133 -7.41 7.78 19.96
C ALA A 133 -6.68 7.38 18.66
N MET A 134 -7.37 6.67 17.76
CA MET A 134 -6.82 6.30 16.46
C MET A 134 -6.68 7.50 15.52
N ILE A 135 -7.64 8.42 15.53
CA ILE A 135 -7.53 9.70 14.80
C ILE A 135 -6.28 10.47 15.27
N ALA A 136 -6.06 10.58 16.58
CA ALA A 136 -4.89 11.25 17.13
C ALA A 136 -3.58 10.57 16.70
N SER A 137 -3.51 9.23 16.77
CA SER A 137 -2.32 8.46 16.38
C SER A 137 -2.00 8.60 14.88
N ALA A 138 -3.03 8.61 14.03
CA ALA A 138 -2.89 8.82 12.59
C ALA A 138 -2.45 10.25 12.25
N GLU A 139 -2.98 11.25 12.96
CA GLU A 139 -2.59 12.65 12.82
C GLU A 139 -1.11 12.87 13.20
N GLU A 140 -0.64 12.24 14.28
CA GLU A 140 0.77 12.28 14.67
C GLU A 140 1.69 11.66 13.61
N LEU A 141 1.31 10.49 13.07
CA LEU A 141 2.06 9.85 11.99
C LEU A 141 2.11 10.75 10.76
N PHE A 142 0.97 11.33 10.36
CA PHE A 142 0.90 12.23 9.22
C PHE A 142 1.78 13.47 9.41
N LYS A 143 1.74 14.12 10.58
CA LYS A 143 2.61 15.26 10.91
C LYS A 143 4.09 14.90 10.86
N ALA A 144 4.47 13.74 11.41
CA ALA A 144 5.86 13.26 11.35
C ALA A 144 6.32 12.97 9.90
N SER A 145 5.38 12.52 9.04
CA SER A 145 5.64 12.35 7.61
C SER A 145 5.84 13.68 6.89
N GLU A 146 5.27 14.79 7.35
CA GLU A 146 5.44 16.10 6.72
C GLU A 146 6.79 16.76 7.07
N THR A 147 7.40 16.43 8.22
CA THR A 147 8.61 17.09 8.73
C THR A 147 9.90 16.27 8.56
N ASN A 148 9.88 15.19 7.78
CA ASN A 148 10.99 14.23 7.63
C ASN A 148 11.47 13.58 8.93
N GLN A 149 10.67 13.65 10.00
CA GLN A 149 10.99 13.07 11.30
C GLN A 149 10.72 11.56 11.37
N LEU A 150 10.27 10.94 10.28
CA LEU A 150 10.16 9.48 10.20
C LEU A 150 11.54 8.79 10.31
N HIS A 151 12.64 9.51 10.02
CA HIS A 151 14.00 9.00 10.21
C HIS A 151 14.53 9.16 11.63
N THR A 152 14.03 10.10 12.44
CA THR A 152 14.56 10.36 13.80
C THR A 152 14.03 9.40 14.88
N VAL A 153 12.97 8.64 14.60
CA VAL A 153 12.53 7.53 15.47
C VAL A 153 13.51 6.33 15.40
N ARG A 154 14.49 6.35 14.47
CA ARG A 154 15.45 5.26 14.22
C ARG A 154 16.42 4.92 15.37
N LEU A 155 16.50 5.70 16.45
CA LEU A 155 17.51 5.47 17.51
C LEU A 155 16.97 5.59 18.96
N GLY A 156 15.66 5.73 19.16
CA GLY A 156 15.13 6.25 20.42
C GLY A 156 14.78 5.26 21.53
N ASN A 157 14.46 3.98 21.26
CA ASN A 157 13.76 3.17 22.27
C ASN A 157 14.08 1.67 22.32
N HIS A 158 15.33 1.27 22.07
CA HIS A 158 15.81 -0.03 22.53
C HIS A 158 17.20 0.10 23.16
N ARG A 159 17.23 0.14 24.50
CA ARG A 159 18.41 -0.29 25.25
C ARG A 159 18.60 -1.78 24.96
N SER A 160 19.60 -2.11 24.17
CA SER A 160 20.14 -3.47 24.08
C SER A 160 21.65 -3.35 24.12
N SER A 161 22.21 -3.74 25.26
CA SER A 161 23.55 -4.31 25.33
C SER A 161 23.64 -5.43 24.31
N ASP A 162 24.51 -5.28 23.31
CA ASP A 162 25.49 -6.30 22.89
C ASP A 162 26.04 -6.03 21.47
N GLY A 163 27.37 -6.09 21.36
CA GLY A 163 28.10 -6.53 20.16
C GLY A 163 28.18 -5.55 18.98
N ALA A 164 29.10 -4.59 19.05
CA ALA A 164 29.46 -3.69 17.95
C ALA A 164 29.96 -4.46 16.71
N ILE A 165 29.31 -4.24 15.55
CA ILE A 165 29.94 -4.39 14.24
C ILE A 165 30.58 -3.05 13.92
N SER A 166 31.91 -3.01 13.99
CA SER A 166 32.72 -1.89 13.51
C SER A 166 32.68 -1.85 11.98
N THR A 167 32.10 -0.79 11.42
CA THR A 167 32.31 -0.41 10.01
C THR A 167 33.01 0.94 10.01
N SER A 168 34.31 0.93 9.74
CA SER A 168 35.06 2.13 9.39
C SER A 168 34.68 2.58 7.98
N THR A 169 33.94 3.67 7.85
CA THR A 169 33.72 4.34 6.56
C THR A 169 34.43 5.69 6.59
N ASN A 170 35.51 5.78 5.82
CA ASN A 170 36.12 7.05 5.44
C ASN A 170 35.08 7.91 4.72
N SER A 171 34.83 9.10 5.28
CA SER A 171 33.96 10.12 4.71
C SER A 171 34.68 10.82 3.55
N SER A 172 34.48 10.35 2.33
CA SER A 172 34.67 11.17 1.14
C SER A 172 33.35 11.89 0.84
N SER A 173 33.34 13.19 1.12
CA SER A 173 32.29 14.14 0.80
C SER A 173 32.05 14.21 -0.71
N GLY A 174 31.13 13.39 -1.21
CA GLY A 174 30.54 13.50 -2.54
C GLY A 174 29.25 14.30 -2.47
N SER A 175 29.32 15.59 -2.82
CA SER A 175 28.17 16.43 -3.14
C SER A 175 27.49 15.91 -4.41
N GLY A 176 26.29 15.32 -4.30
CA GLY A 176 25.50 14.87 -5.44
C GLY A 176 24.10 14.40 -5.07
N GLY A 177 23.08 15.22 -5.37
CA GLY A 177 21.68 14.81 -5.53
C GLY A 177 20.79 14.82 -4.28
N GLY A 178 20.16 15.96 -4.00
CA GLY A 178 19.13 16.07 -2.97
C GLY A 178 17.86 15.27 -3.29
N GLY A 179 17.69 14.12 -2.64
CA GLY A 179 16.41 13.42 -2.55
C GLY A 179 15.73 13.76 -1.24
N ALA A 180 14.57 14.43 -1.28
CA ALA A 180 13.73 14.65 -0.12
C ALA A 180 13.39 13.30 0.54
N GLY A 181 13.85 13.06 1.77
CA GLY A 181 13.57 11.81 2.50
C GLY A 181 12.07 11.58 2.66
N GLY A 182 11.66 10.31 2.76
CA GLY A 182 10.27 9.91 3.07
C GLY A 182 9.23 10.11 1.95
N CYS A 183 8.05 9.52 2.17
CA CYS A 183 6.96 9.47 1.20
C CYS A 183 6.09 10.74 1.20
N GLN A 184 5.31 10.92 0.13
CA GLN A 184 4.18 11.85 0.10
C GLN A 184 2.91 11.10 0.51
N LEU A 185 2.56 11.15 1.80
CA LEU A 185 1.51 10.31 2.39
C LEU A 185 0.08 10.76 2.03
N ARG A 186 -0.77 9.81 1.66
CA ARG A 186 -2.23 9.90 1.59
C ARG A 186 -2.78 8.83 2.51
N LEU A 187 -3.50 9.21 3.56
CA LEU A 187 -3.97 8.30 4.58
C LEU A 187 -5.48 8.44 4.72
N ILE A 188 -6.20 7.32 4.72
CA ILE A 188 -7.60 7.26 5.10
C ILE A 188 -7.74 6.35 6.32
N LEU A 189 -8.35 6.86 7.39
CA LEU A 189 -8.78 6.03 8.52
C LEU A 189 -10.20 5.57 8.27
N ILE A 190 -10.38 4.26 8.14
CA ILE A 190 -11.66 3.59 7.94
C ILE A 190 -11.98 2.77 9.19
N TYR A 191 -13.23 2.84 9.65
CA TYR A 191 -13.73 1.97 10.69
C TYR A 191 -14.93 1.15 10.20
N GLU A 192 -15.14 0.01 10.85
CA GLU A 192 -16.26 -0.90 10.63
C GLU A 192 -16.87 -1.25 11.98
N LEU A 193 -18.20 -1.23 12.07
CA LEU A 193 -18.93 -1.53 13.29
C LEU A 193 -19.35 -2.99 13.27
N PHE A 194 -19.10 -3.72 14.36
CA PHE A 194 -19.44 -5.13 14.50
C PHE A 194 -20.54 -5.32 15.53
N ALA A 195 -21.58 -6.07 15.18
CA ALA A 195 -22.61 -6.53 16.11
C ALA A 195 -22.16 -7.79 16.87
N ASP A 196 -21.36 -8.64 16.20
CA ASP A 196 -20.92 -9.94 16.68
C ASP A 196 -19.39 -9.98 16.84
N PRO A 197 -18.85 -10.27 18.04
CA PRO A 197 -17.41 -10.46 18.24
C PRO A 197 -16.77 -11.53 17.35
N ARG A 198 -17.51 -12.58 16.97
CA ARG A 198 -17.03 -13.65 16.08
C ARG A 198 -16.67 -13.12 14.70
N ALA A 199 -17.40 -12.11 14.22
CA ALA A 199 -17.18 -11.50 12.92
C ALA A 199 -15.91 -10.62 12.87
N LEU A 200 -15.24 -10.32 13.99
CA LEU A 200 -13.99 -9.55 14.00
C LEU A 200 -12.85 -10.20 13.22
N VAL A 201 -12.93 -11.51 12.93
CA VAL A 201 -11.97 -12.20 12.05
C VAL A 201 -12.12 -11.82 10.57
N LEU A 202 -13.25 -11.20 10.19
CA LEU A 202 -13.61 -10.82 8.83
C LEU A 202 -12.93 -9.50 8.40
N TYR A 203 -11.61 -9.44 8.53
CA TYR A 203 -10.83 -8.28 8.13
C TYR A 203 -11.03 -7.95 6.63
N PRO A 204 -11.54 -6.76 6.25
CA PRO A 204 -11.92 -6.46 4.87
C PRO A 204 -10.72 -6.07 3.99
N VAL A 205 -9.70 -6.94 3.96
CA VAL A 205 -8.38 -6.69 3.34
C VAL A 205 -8.48 -6.19 1.90
N ASN A 206 -9.36 -6.78 1.10
CA ASN A 206 -9.50 -6.43 -0.31
C ASN A 206 -10.24 -5.10 -0.52
N SER A 207 -11.28 -4.84 0.25
CA SER A 207 -11.94 -3.52 0.30
C SER A 207 -10.95 -2.43 0.71
N LEU A 208 -10.10 -2.69 1.70
CA LEU A 208 -9.08 -1.74 2.16
C LEU A 208 -8.01 -1.48 1.08
N ARG A 209 -7.59 -2.50 0.32
CA ARG A 209 -6.72 -2.31 -0.86
C ARG A 209 -7.38 -1.43 -1.91
N ASN A 210 -8.68 -1.61 -2.16
CA ASN A 210 -9.44 -0.77 -3.09
C ASN A 210 -9.52 0.68 -2.61
N TYR A 211 -9.89 0.93 -1.35
CA TYR A 211 -9.96 2.29 -0.78
C TYR A 211 -8.59 2.96 -0.68
N ALA A 212 -7.52 2.23 -0.40
CA ALA A 212 -6.16 2.76 -0.49
C ALA A 212 -5.81 3.15 -1.93
N ARG A 213 -6.05 2.25 -2.89
CA ARG A 213 -5.82 2.52 -4.32
C ARG A 213 -6.65 3.69 -4.83
N LEU A 214 -7.84 3.91 -4.31
CA LEU A 214 -8.71 5.04 -4.66
C LEU A 214 -8.02 6.40 -4.47
N LEU A 215 -7.08 6.50 -3.54
CA LEU A 215 -6.29 7.71 -3.31
C LEU A 215 -5.12 7.87 -4.32
N ALA A 216 -4.82 6.85 -5.13
CA ALA A 216 -3.74 6.92 -6.11
C ALA A 216 -4.11 7.84 -7.28
N ASP A 217 -3.20 8.77 -7.56
CA ASP A 217 -3.30 9.84 -8.56
C ASP A 217 -2.11 9.87 -9.52
N THR A 218 -1.36 8.76 -9.59
CA THR A 218 -0.29 8.55 -10.56
C THR A 218 -0.62 7.39 -11.49
N ASP A 219 -0.03 7.39 -12.67
CA ASP A 219 -0.33 6.38 -13.70
C ASP A 219 0.25 5.00 -13.40
N LEU A 220 1.36 4.95 -12.66
CA LEU A 220 1.99 3.72 -12.19
C LEU A 220 1.67 3.50 -10.71
N ILE A 221 1.20 2.29 -10.40
CA ILE A 221 0.91 1.88 -9.02
C ILE A 221 1.63 0.59 -8.66
N THR A 222 1.86 0.39 -7.37
CA THR A 222 2.25 -0.90 -6.82
C THR A 222 1.49 -1.16 -5.53
N ASN A 223 0.86 -2.33 -5.40
CA ASN A 223 0.19 -2.72 -4.16
C ASN A 223 1.14 -3.57 -3.32
N ILE A 224 1.58 -3.05 -2.18
CA ILE A 224 2.59 -3.65 -1.30
C ILE A 224 2.02 -3.75 0.11
N ASP A 225 2.14 -4.93 0.74
CA ASP A 225 1.69 -5.09 2.12
C ASP A 225 2.52 -4.20 3.07
N VAL A 226 1.91 -3.67 4.13
CA VAL A 226 2.52 -2.60 4.95
C VAL A 226 3.83 -3.02 5.64
N ASP A 227 4.00 -4.31 5.86
CA ASP A 227 5.16 -4.95 6.46
C ASP A 227 6.25 -5.31 5.43
N MET A 228 6.06 -4.98 4.15
CA MET A 228 7.06 -5.17 3.11
C MET A 228 7.70 -3.83 2.77
N LEU A 229 9.00 -3.69 3.02
CA LEU A 229 9.77 -2.50 2.69
C LEU A 229 10.29 -2.57 1.26
N PRO A 230 9.97 -1.59 0.40
CA PRO A 230 10.69 -1.39 -0.86
C PRO A 230 12.14 -1.01 -0.59
N SER A 231 13.08 -1.68 -1.25
CA SER A 231 14.48 -1.26 -1.18
C SER A 231 14.67 0.16 -1.75
N ALA A 232 15.59 0.94 -1.20
CA ALA A 232 15.90 2.30 -1.66
C ALA A 232 16.29 2.33 -3.15
N SER A 233 16.89 1.25 -3.64
CA SER A 233 17.25 1.07 -5.06
C SER A 233 16.04 1.14 -6.01
N ILE A 234 14.83 0.77 -5.57
CA ILE A 234 13.61 0.92 -6.38
C ILE A 234 13.31 2.40 -6.62
N SER A 235 13.33 3.21 -5.55
CA SER A 235 13.07 4.64 -5.68
C SER A 235 14.16 5.34 -6.48
N ALA A 236 15.43 4.95 -6.30
CA ALA A 236 16.55 5.47 -7.09
C ALA A 236 16.38 5.17 -8.59
N ALA A 237 15.98 3.95 -8.94
CA ALA A 237 15.75 3.56 -10.33
C ALA A 237 14.55 4.30 -10.97
N LEU A 238 13.45 4.44 -10.23
CA LEU A 238 12.25 5.13 -10.73
C LEU A 238 12.40 6.66 -10.80
N ALA A 239 13.47 7.21 -10.20
CA ALA A 239 13.83 8.62 -10.35
C ALA A 239 14.43 8.93 -11.73
N ASP A 240 15.03 7.94 -12.42
CA ASP A 240 15.47 8.08 -13.81
C ASP A 240 14.25 8.21 -14.74
N PRO A 241 14.06 9.37 -15.43
CA PRO A 241 12.95 9.56 -16.35
C PRO A 241 12.92 8.57 -17.51
N ALA A 242 14.08 8.14 -18.03
CA ALA A 242 14.15 7.23 -19.19
C ALA A 242 13.71 5.81 -18.81
N LEU A 243 14.24 5.30 -17.71
CA LEU A 243 13.83 4.00 -17.17
C LEU A 243 12.34 4.02 -16.75
N ARG A 244 11.90 5.09 -16.09
CA ARG A 244 10.48 5.24 -15.72
C ARG A 244 9.56 5.29 -16.94
N ALA A 245 9.95 5.98 -18.02
CA ALA A 245 9.18 6.00 -19.26
C ALA A 245 9.06 4.59 -19.87
N THR A 246 10.11 3.78 -19.79
CA THR A 246 10.09 2.38 -20.22
C THR A 246 9.08 1.55 -19.41
N TYR A 247 9.13 1.65 -18.09
CA TYR A 247 8.15 1.00 -17.21
C TYR A 247 6.72 1.45 -17.51
N GLN A 248 6.51 2.75 -17.70
CA GLN A 248 5.20 3.32 -17.99
C GLN A 248 4.65 2.80 -19.31
N ALA A 249 5.45 2.81 -20.38
CA ALA A 249 5.04 2.32 -21.70
C ALA A 249 4.69 0.83 -21.67
N GLY A 250 5.55 -0.01 -21.08
CA GLY A 250 5.28 -1.44 -20.99
C GLY A 250 4.08 -1.76 -20.09
N ALA A 251 3.90 -1.04 -18.98
CA ALA A 251 2.73 -1.21 -18.13
C ALA A 251 1.43 -0.80 -18.83
N ALA A 252 1.44 0.33 -19.54
CA ALA A 252 0.30 0.79 -20.33
C ALA A 252 -0.07 -0.20 -21.46
N ALA A 253 0.91 -0.97 -21.96
CA ALA A 253 0.72 -2.05 -22.93
C ALA A 253 0.28 -3.39 -22.30
N GLY A 254 0.01 -3.45 -20.99
CA GLY A 254 -0.44 -4.65 -20.29
C GLY A 254 0.66 -5.43 -19.57
N GLY A 255 1.87 -4.89 -19.47
CA GLY A 255 2.96 -5.46 -18.68
C GLY A 255 2.80 -5.24 -17.18
N VAL A 256 3.27 -6.19 -16.38
CA VAL A 256 3.43 -6.06 -14.93
C VAL A 256 4.84 -6.45 -14.52
N TYR A 257 5.41 -5.73 -13.56
CA TYR A 257 6.81 -5.90 -13.16
C TYR A 257 6.93 -6.27 -11.69
N VAL A 258 7.26 -7.53 -11.43
CA VAL A 258 7.43 -8.08 -10.08
C VAL A 258 8.75 -7.63 -9.48
N TRP A 259 8.73 -7.26 -8.19
CA TRP A 259 9.95 -7.17 -7.39
C TRP A 259 10.12 -8.43 -6.54
N PRO A 260 11.29 -9.08 -6.58
CA PRO A 260 11.56 -10.22 -5.70
C PRO A 260 11.47 -9.82 -4.24
N ALA A 261 11.03 -10.76 -3.41
CA ALA A 261 10.76 -10.49 -2.01
C ALA A 261 11.56 -11.43 -1.11
N PHE A 262 11.92 -10.93 0.05
CA PHE A 262 12.72 -11.65 1.01
C PHE A 262 12.13 -11.54 2.42
N GLU A 263 12.30 -12.59 3.21
CA GLU A 263 11.89 -12.65 4.60
C GLU A 263 13.05 -12.44 5.55
N THR A 264 12.91 -11.48 6.47
CA THR A 264 13.80 -11.35 7.62
C THR A 264 13.37 -12.34 8.70
N HIS A 265 14.24 -13.29 9.07
CA HIS A 265 13.94 -14.36 10.04
C HIS A 265 14.72 -14.26 11.36
N CYS A 266 15.64 -13.30 11.49
CA CYS A 266 16.31 -12.91 12.74
C CYS A 266 16.75 -11.44 12.67
N GLY A 267 17.38 -10.91 13.73
CA GLY A 267 17.87 -9.52 13.77
C GLY A 267 16.78 -8.44 13.92
N GLY A 268 15.51 -8.82 13.89
CA GLY A 268 14.38 -7.93 14.17
C GLY A 268 14.13 -6.89 13.06
N THR A 269 13.37 -5.86 13.41
CA THR A 269 12.97 -4.81 12.47
C THR A 269 14.14 -3.96 11.98
N SER A 270 15.11 -3.68 12.84
CA SER A 270 16.30 -2.88 12.47
C SER A 270 17.14 -3.55 11.39
N TYR A 271 17.23 -4.88 11.39
CA TYR A 271 17.90 -5.62 10.32
C TYR A 271 17.16 -5.48 8.99
N ALA A 272 15.83 -5.64 8.99
CA ALA A 272 15.01 -5.45 7.79
C ALA A 272 15.14 -4.01 7.25
N ASP A 273 15.10 -3.02 8.15
CA ASP A 273 15.25 -1.60 7.82
C ASP A 273 16.62 -1.33 7.16
N ALA A 274 17.70 -1.91 7.69
CA ALA A 274 19.05 -1.78 7.12
C ALA A 274 19.17 -2.43 5.74
N VAL A 275 18.61 -3.64 5.55
CA VAL A 275 18.64 -4.34 4.26
C VAL A 275 17.81 -3.59 3.21
N ALA A 276 16.68 -2.98 3.58
CA ALA A 276 15.89 -2.16 2.68
C ALA A 276 16.61 -0.86 2.23
N LEU A 277 17.57 -0.37 3.00
CA LEU A 277 18.41 0.77 2.59
C LEU A 277 19.62 0.35 1.74
N ALA A 278 19.91 -0.94 1.65
CA ALA A 278 21.00 -1.48 0.87
C ALA A 278 20.60 -1.73 -0.60
N ASP A 279 21.59 -2.03 -1.42
CA ASP A 279 21.41 -2.45 -2.80
C ASP A 279 21.40 -3.99 -2.95
N LYS A 280 21.24 -4.43 -4.19
CA LYS A 280 21.23 -5.86 -4.54
C LYS A 280 22.55 -6.57 -4.20
N ALA A 281 23.68 -5.86 -4.22
CA ALA A 281 25.00 -6.44 -3.94
C ALA A 281 25.17 -6.83 -2.46
N ALA A 282 24.37 -6.27 -1.55
CA ALA A 282 24.35 -6.66 -0.14
C ALA A 282 23.61 -7.99 0.13
N LEU A 283 22.75 -8.44 -0.80
CA LEU A 283 21.89 -9.60 -0.58
C LEU A 283 22.63 -10.93 -0.34
N PRO A 284 23.75 -11.25 -1.02
CA PRO A 284 24.49 -12.48 -0.73
C PRO A 284 24.99 -12.56 0.72
N ALA A 285 25.35 -11.43 1.34
CA ALA A 285 25.71 -11.39 2.75
C ALA A 285 24.47 -11.48 3.65
N ALA A 286 23.39 -10.80 3.28
CA ALA A 286 22.15 -10.83 4.04
C ALA A 286 21.51 -12.23 4.08
N LEU A 287 21.52 -12.94 2.94
CA LEU A 287 21.02 -14.31 2.78
C LEU A 287 21.78 -15.35 3.60
N ARG A 288 23.06 -15.08 3.90
CA ARG A 288 23.88 -15.92 4.81
C ARG A 288 23.63 -15.64 6.29
N LYS A 289 22.87 -14.59 6.62
CA LYS A 289 22.67 -14.13 8.00
C LYS A 289 21.21 -14.23 8.44
N CYS A 290 20.39 -13.22 8.15
CA CYS A 290 19.02 -13.13 8.66
C CYS A 290 17.96 -12.97 7.57
N LEU A 291 18.34 -13.12 6.31
CA LEU A 291 17.44 -13.01 5.17
C LEU A 291 17.24 -14.37 4.49
N ARG A 292 16.06 -14.64 3.96
CA ARG A 292 15.78 -15.79 3.09
C ARG A 292 14.80 -15.42 1.99
N ARG A 293 14.70 -16.25 0.94
CA ARG A 293 13.66 -16.08 -0.11
C ARG A 293 12.27 -16.09 0.51
N MET A 294 11.33 -15.32 -0.05
CA MET A 294 9.96 -15.25 0.44
C MET A 294 9.27 -16.62 0.44
N ARG A 295 8.58 -16.95 1.54
CA ARG A 295 7.80 -18.18 1.75
C ARG A 295 8.47 -19.44 1.20
N PRO A 296 9.64 -19.84 1.73
CA PRO A 296 10.38 -20.99 1.20
C PRO A 296 9.62 -22.32 1.33
N LYS A 297 8.60 -22.38 2.20
CA LYS A 297 7.73 -23.55 2.41
C LYS A 297 6.47 -23.55 1.54
N ALA A 298 6.25 -22.54 0.71
CA ALA A 298 5.11 -22.43 -0.21
C ALA A 298 5.61 -22.01 -1.61
N PRO A 299 6.30 -22.92 -2.33
CA PRO A 299 7.02 -22.58 -3.56
C PRO A 299 6.13 -21.95 -4.64
N ALA A 300 4.88 -22.40 -4.77
CA ALA A 300 3.94 -21.86 -5.75
C ALA A 300 3.68 -20.34 -5.59
N SER A 301 3.85 -19.79 -4.38
CA SER A 301 3.58 -18.37 -4.11
C SER A 301 4.61 -17.43 -4.72
N HIS A 302 5.87 -17.85 -4.87
CA HIS A 302 6.95 -16.94 -5.31
C HIS A 302 8.01 -17.55 -6.25
N ASN A 303 8.00 -18.86 -6.53
CA ASN A 303 9.07 -19.47 -7.31
C ASN A 303 9.08 -19.04 -8.78
N ALA A 304 7.94 -18.61 -9.34
CA ALA A 304 7.89 -18.07 -10.71
C ALA A 304 8.81 -16.86 -10.90
N THR A 305 9.23 -16.19 -9.82
CA THR A 305 10.20 -15.09 -9.87
C THR A 305 11.59 -15.52 -10.34
N ASP A 306 12.01 -16.78 -10.15
CA ASP A 306 13.38 -17.25 -10.45
C ASP A 306 14.47 -16.37 -9.80
N TYR A 307 14.68 -16.59 -8.49
CA TYR A 307 15.63 -15.81 -7.69
C TYR A 307 17.08 -15.96 -8.15
N GLU A 308 17.45 -17.09 -8.77
CA GLU A 308 18.83 -17.34 -9.20
C GLU A 308 19.14 -16.52 -10.45
N ARG A 309 18.23 -16.56 -11.43
CA ARG A 309 18.30 -15.68 -12.58
C ARG A 309 18.29 -14.22 -12.16
N TRP A 310 17.39 -13.83 -11.25
CA TRP A 310 17.33 -12.45 -10.78
C TRP A 310 18.65 -11.97 -10.18
N MET A 311 19.27 -12.77 -9.30
CA MET A 311 20.54 -12.41 -8.67
C MET A 311 21.68 -12.24 -9.68
N ALA A 312 21.61 -12.93 -10.83
CA ALA A 312 22.66 -12.95 -11.85
C ALA A 312 22.47 -11.94 -13.00
N THR A 313 21.33 -11.24 -13.08
CA THR A 313 21.02 -10.34 -14.20
C THR A 313 20.72 -8.91 -13.77
N ASP A 314 21.11 -7.94 -14.58
CA ASP A 314 20.69 -6.53 -14.44
C ASP A 314 19.61 -6.15 -15.46
N GLY A 315 19.10 -7.12 -16.22
CA GLY A 315 18.04 -6.94 -17.21
C GLY A 315 16.67 -7.37 -16.68
N VAL A 316 15.61 -6.75 -17.24
CA VAL A 316 14.24 -7.26 -17.09
C VAL A 316 14.13 -8.61 -17.81
N TYR A 317 13.36 -9.54 -17.26
CA TYR A 317 13.05 -10.80 -17.92
C TYR A 317 11.62 -11.24 -17.70
N ASP A 318 11.13 -12.03 -18.65
CA ASP A 318 9.79 -12.58 -18.64
C ASP A 318 9.71 -13.82 -17.75
N ILE A 319 8.56 -14.01 -17.13
CA ILE A 319 8.23 -15.21 -16.37
C ILE A 319 6.92 -15.81 -16.86
N GLN A 320 6.82 -17.13 -16.76
CA GLN A 320 5.54 -17.80 -16.93
C GLN A 320 4.74 -17.69 -15.64
N TYR A 321 3.55 -17.08 -15.72
CA TYR A 321 2.64 -17.04 -14.58
C TYR A 321 2.25 -18.46 -14.15
N GLY A 322 2.30 -18.72 -12.84
CA GLY A 322 1.86 -19.97 -12.23
C GLY A 322 0.64 -19.78 -11.33
N ALA A 323 -0.20 -20.81 -11.23
CA ALA A 323 -1.32 -20.80 -10.29
C ALA A 323 -0.82 -20.58 -8.84
N LEU A 324 -1.61 -19.84 -8.06
CA LEU A 324 -1.30 -19.45 -6.67
C LEU A 324 -0.09 -18.51 -6.51
N TYR A 325 0.47 -18.00 -7.61
CA TYR A 325 1.50 -16.99 -7.55
C TYR A 325 0.96 -15.74 -6.85
N GLU A 326 1.69 -15.28 -5.84
CA GLU A 326 1.28 -14.21 -4.93
C GLU A 326 2.31 -13.05 -4.92
N PRO A 327 2.63 -12.44 -6.09
CA PRO A 327 3.68 -11.43 -6.21
C PRO A 327 3.28 -10.07 -5.62
N TRP A 328 4.25 -9.16 -5.58
CA TRP A 328 4.02 -7.72 -5.50
C TRP A 328 4.67 -7.09 -6.73
N PHE A 329 3.93 -6.22 -7.42
CA PHE A 329 4.33 -5.75 -8.75
C PHE A 329 3.94 -4.30 -9.00
N LEU A 330 4.70 -3.67 -9.89
CA LEU A 330 4.40 -2.39 -10.53
C LEU A 330 3.46 -2.64 -11.72
N SER A 331 2.43 -1.80 -11.88
CA SER A 331 1.43 -1.95 -12.93
C SER A 331 0.79 -0.62 -13.33
N TRP A 332 0.05 -0.65 -14.44
CA TRP A 332 -0.72 0.48 -14.92
C TRP A 332 -1.99 0.66 -14.09
N ARG A 333 -2.13 1.83 -13.43
CA ARG A 333 -3.25 2.14 -12.53
C ARG A 333 -4.62 1.85 -13.13
N TRP A 334 -4.74 1.93 -14.44
CA TRP A 334 -6.01 1.84 -15.13
C TRP A 334 -6.29 0.47 -15.77
N GLY A 335 -5.25 -0.35 -15.94
CA GLY A 335 -5.36 -1.72 -16.45
C GLY A 335 -5.47 -2.76 -15.34
N THR A 336 -4.95 -2.45 -14.15
CA THR A 336 -4.97 -3.36 -13.01
C THR A 336 -6.38 -3.58 -12.48
N LEU A 337 -6.80 -4.83 -12.33
CA LEU A 337 -8.12 -5.16 -11.78
C LEU A 337 -8.24 -4.78 -10.30
N TRP A 338 -9.46 -4.44 -9.89
CA TRP A 338 -9.80 -4.21 -8.48
C TRP A 338 -9.85 -5.52 -7.69
N TYR A 339 -9.73 -5.42 -6.37
CA TYR A 339 -9.83 -6.57 -5.49
C TYR A 339 -11.29 -6.94 -5.22
N ASP A 340 -11.60 -8.23 -5.19
CA ASP A 340 -12.94 -8.74 -4.87
C ASP A 340 -13.18 -8.70 -3.35
N TYR A 341 -14.22 -7.98 -2.92
CA TYR A 341 -14.49 -7.73 -1.49
C TYR A 341 -14.88 -9.00 -0.71
N ARG A 342 -15.34 -10.05 -1.39
CA ARG A 342 -15.74 -11.31 -0.73
C ARG A 342 -14.58 -11.99 -0.04
N TYR A 343 -13.36 -11.78 -0.55
CA TYR A 343 -12.14 -12.29 0.06
C TYR A 343 -11.74 -11.46 1.29
N ARG A 344 -12.31 -11.83 2.43
CA ARG A 344 -12.04 -11.25 3.76
C ARG A 344 -11.07 -12.12 4.55
N GLY A 345 -10.33 -11.50 5.46
CA GLY A 345 -9.36 -12.18 6.32
C GLY A 345 -8.19 -12.81 5.55
N TYR A 346 -7.71 -13.94 6.04
CA TYR A 346 -6.56 -14.65 5.46
C TYR A 346 -6.99 -15.61 4.35
N GLY A 347 -6.09 -15.78 3.37
CA GLY A 347 -6.23 -16.78 2.31
C GLY A 347 -6.67 -16.18 0.99
N LYS A 348 -5.89 -16.45 -0.06
CA LYS A 348 -6.18 -16.20 -1.49
C LYS A 348 -6.64 -14.79 -1.93
N ASN A 349 -6.73 -13.84 -1.00
CA ASN A 349 -7.18 -12.48 -1.23
C ASN A 349 -6.33 -11.71 -2.25
N LYS A 350 -5.00 -11.91 -2.27
CA LYS A 350 -4.10 -11.34 -3.27
C LYS A 350 -3.96 -12.26 -4.50
N ILE A 351 -3.98 -13.57 -4.29
CA ILE A 351 -3.92 -14.57 -5.37
C ILE A 351 -5.03 -14.34 -6.40
N VAL A 352 -6.26 -14.06 -5.96
CA VAL A 352 -7.38 -13.81 -6.88
C VAL A 352 -7.14 -12.62 -7.79
N GLN A 353 -6.56 -11.53 -7.28
CA GLN A 353 -6.28 -10.34 -8.08
C GLN A 353 -5.15 -10.60 -9.09
N ALA A 354 -4.11 -11.36 -8.69
CA ALA A 354 -3.03 -11.75 -9.58
C ALA A 354 -3.51 -12.71 -10.67
N ALA A 355 -4.35 -13.69 -10.32
CA ALA A 355 -4.95 -14.63 -11.26
C ALA A 355 -5.88 -13.93 -12.27
N ALA A 356 -6.71 -13.01 -11.79
CA ALA A 356 -7.56 -12.21 -12.65
C ALA A 356 -6.75 -11.29 -13.58
N THR A 357 -5.68 -10.67 -13.07
CA THR A 357 -4.75 -9.88 -13.90
C THR A 357 -4.09 -10.75 -14.97
N ASN A 358 -3.68 -11.96 -14.64
CA ASN A 358 -3.16 -12.90 -15.64
C ASN A 358 -4.22 -13.27 -16.71
N ALA A 359 -5.48 -13.45 -16.30
CA ALA A 359 -6.57 -13.79 -17.21
C ALA A 359 -6.90 -12.68 -18.24
N THR A 360 -6.44 -11.43 -18.03
CA THR A 360 -6.54 -10.38 -19.06
C THR A 360 -5.46 -10.46 -20.14
N GLY A 361 -4.57 -11.47 -20.09
CA GLY A 361 -3.42 -11.59 -20.99
C GLY A 361 -2.22 -10.72 -20.60
N ALA A 362 -2.12 -10.32 -19.33
CA ALA A 362 -1.01 -9.50 -18.85
C ALA A 362 0.36 -10.17 -19.08
N ALA A 363 1.34 -9.39 -19.53
CA ALA A 363 2.71 -9.86 -19.68
C ALA A 363 3.46 -9.74 -18.33
N TRP A 364 3.95 -10.86 -17.81
CA TRP A 364 4.61 -10.90 -16.51
C TRP A 364 6.13 -10.80 -16.65
N HIS A 365 6.69 -9.80 -16.01
CA HIS A 365 8.13 -9.55 -15.99
C HIS A 365 8.64 -9.47 -14.55
N VAL A 366 9.95 -9.70 -14.36
CA VAL A 366 10.64 -9.39 -13.11
C VAL A 366 11.56 -8.19 -13.34
N SER A 367 11.44 -7.18 -12.47
CA SER A 367 12.32 -6.02 -12.47
C SER A 367 13.67 -6.33 -11.82
N PRO A 368 14.81 -5.95 -12.42
CA PRO A 368 16.12 -6.07 -11.78
C PRO A 368 16.38 -4.95 -10.76
N HIS A 369 15.57 -3.89 -10.78
CA HIS A 369 15.84 -2.61 -10.10
C HIS A 369 15.33 -2.59 -8.66
N GLY A 370 15.77 -3.56 -7.87
CA GLY A 370 15.52 -3.64 -6.42
C GLY A 370 14.58 -4.76 -6.00
N PHE A 371 14.30 -4.79 -4.71
CA PHE A 371 13.65 -5.92 -4.03
C PHE A 371 12.78 -5.44 -2.85
N LEU A 372 12.00 -6.35 -2.30
CA LEU A 372 11.18 -6.14 -1.10
C LEU A 372 11.72 -6.93 0.09
N VAL A 373 11.64 -6.35 1.28
CA VAL A 373 12.08 -6.98 2.54
C VAL A 373 10.93 -7.00 3.53
N HIS A 374 10.54 -8.19 4.01
CA HIS A 374 9.58 -8.32 5.10
C HIS A 374 10.20 -7.81 6.40
N ARG A 375 9.51 -6.87 7.03
CA ARG A 375 9.80 -6.30 8.33
C ARG A 375 9.06 -7.10 9.41
N PRO A 376 9.78 -7.87 10.24
CA PRO A 376 9.16 -8.86 11.11
C PRO A 376 8.22 -8.22 12.12
N HIS A 377 7.14 -8.94 12.44
CA HIS A 377 6.13 -8.50 13.39
C HIS A 377 5.48 -9.68 14.10
N SER A 378 4.83 -9.42 15.23
CA SER A 378 4.07 -10.44 15.96
C SER A 378 2.90 -10.97 15.14
N GLU A 379 2.60 -12.26 15.25
CA GLU A 379 1.45 -12.86 14.56
C GLU A 379 0.12 -12.36 15.15
N SER A 380 -0.85 -12.04 14.30
CA SER A 380 -2.21 -11.69 14.73
C SER A 380 -2.97 -12.91 15.22
N ARG A 381 -4.00 -12.70 16.07
CA ARG A 381 -4.90 -13.77 16.51
C ARG A 381 -5.61 -14.44 15.33
N ALA A 382 -6.19 -13.63 14.43
CA ALA A 382 -6.86 -14.11 13.22
C ALA A 382 -5.95 -15.01 12.36
N ARG A 383 -4.66 -14.69 12.25
CA ARG A 383 -3.69 -15.54 11.53
C ARG A 383 -3.50 -16.89 12.21
N ARG A 384 -3.35 -16.91 13.54
CA ARG A 384 -3.20 -18.16 14.30
C ARG A 384 -4.43 -19.05 14.16
N ASP A 385 -5.63 -18.48 14.24
CA ASP A 385 -6.88 -19.21 14.11
C ASP A 385 -7.04 -19.77 12.69
N PHE A 386 -6.74 -18.97 11.66
CA PHE A 386 -6.73 -19.42 10.27
C PHE A 386 -5.74 -20.57 10.02
N LEU A 387 -4.51 -20.47 10.52
CA LEU A 387 -3.51 -21.53 10.37
C LEU A 387 -3.89 -22.80 11.13
N ARG A 388 -4.51 -22.66 12.30
CA ARG A 388 -5.05 -23.80 13.06
C ARG A 388 -6.09 -24.54 12.24
N ALA A 389 -7.05 -23.83 11.64
CA ALA A 389 -8.04 -24.43 10.76
C ALA A 389 -7.38 -25.10 9.55
N LYS A 390 -6.50 -24.39 8.83
CA LYS A 390 -5.79 -24.91 7.65
C LYS A 390 -4.99 -26.19 7.93
N PHE A 391 -4.37 -26.31 9.10
CA PHE A 391 -3.57 -27.47 9.47
C PHE A 391 -4.29 -28.47 10.37
N SER A 392 -5.58 -28.24 10.67
CA SER A 392 -6.41 -29.22 11.35
C SER A 392 -6.66 -30.39 10.40
N ARG A 393 -5.80 -31.41 10.48
CA ARG A 393 -5.91 -32.64 9.68
C ARG A 393 -7.03 -33.56 10.15
N LYS A 394 -7.92 -33.12 11.06
CA LYS A 394 -8.70 -34.04 11.89
C LYS A 394 -10.20 -34.15 11.66
N ASP A 395 -10.91 -33.21 11.02
CA ASP A 395 -12.25 -33.50 10.50
C ASP A 395 -12.76 -32.38 9.58
N MET A 396 -13.44 -32.75 8.48
CA MET A 396 -14.13 -31.79 7.60
C MET A 396 -15.35 -31.15 8.30
N GLU A 397 -15.91 -31.82 9.32
CA GLU A 397 -17.00 -31.26 10.14
C GLU A 397 -16.52 -30.07 11.00
N ASP A 398 -15.29 -30.11 11.52
CA ASP A 398 -14.69 -29.01 12.32
C ASP A 398 -14.41 -27.74 11.51
N LEU A 399 -14.35 -27.86 10.17
CA LEU A 399 -14.12 -26.75 9.26
C LEU A 399 -15.43 -26.11 8.80
N ARG A 400 -16.59 -26.75 9.03
CA ARG A 400 -17.88 -26.28 8.54
C ARG A 400 -18.22 -24.91 9.11
N GLY A 401 -18.54 -23.98 8.22
CA GLY A 401 -18.85 -22.59 8.56
C GLY A 401 -17.62 -21.77 8.94
N SER A 402 -16.40 -22.29 8.83
CA SER A 402 -15.19 -21.53 9.12
C SER A 402 -14.84 -20.56 7.97
N LEU A 403 -14.08 -19.51 8.30
CA LEU A 403 -13.50 -18.62 7.28
C LEU A 403 -12.62 -19.38 6.27
N TYR A 404 -11.93 -20.43 6.71
CA TYR A 404 -11.08 -21.23 5.83
C TYR A 404 -11.89 -21.98 4.77
N GLU A 405 -12.92 -22.72 5.18
CA GLU A 405 -13.82 -23.43 4.25
C GLU A 405 -14.46 -22.47 3.25
N HIS A 406 -14.96 -21.35 3.73
CA HIS A 406 -15.57 -20.33 2.88
C HIS A 406 -14.60 -19.81 1.81
N VAL A 407 -13.35 -19.47 2.18
CA VAL A 407 -12.34 -19.00 1.22
C VAL A 407 -11.94 -20.07 0.21
N GLU A 408 -11.89 -21.34 0.61
CA GLU A 408 -11.64 -22.46 -0.31
C GLU A 408 -12.79 -22.63 -1.32
N ALA A 409 -14.05 -22.58 -0.86
CA ALA A 409 -15.24 -22.65 -1.72
C ALA A 409 -15.32 -21.45 -2.68
N LEU A 410 -15.09 -20.24 -2.18
CA LEU A 410 -15.05 -19.02 -2.97
C LEU A 410 -14.00 -19.10 -4.08
N TRP A 411 -12.81 -19.61 -3.75
CA TRP A 411 -11.73 -19.81 -4.73
C TRP A 411 -12.06 -20.84 -5.80
N ALA A 412 -12.73 -21.94 -5.44
CA ALA A 412 -13.17 -22.93 -6.42
C ALA A 412 -14.14 -22.29 -7.44
N GLY A 413 -15.12 -21.52 -6.96
CA GLY A 413 -16.04 -20.76 -7.81
C GLY A 413 -15.31 -19.73 -8.69
N THR A 414 -14.42 -18.92 -8.11
CA THR A 414 -13.62 -17.94 -8.86
C THR A 414 -12.73 -18.60 -9.92
N THR A 415 -12.14 -19.75 -9.62
CA THR A 415 -11.31 -20.47 -10.59
C THR A 415 -12.14 -20.93 -11.79
N ALA A 416 -13.38 -21.38 -11.56
CA ALA A 416 -14.31 -21.73 -12.63
C ALA A 416 -14.74 -20.50 -13.46
N GLU A 417 -15.04 -19.38 -12.81
CA GLU A 417 -15.35 -18.11 -13.48
C GLU A 417 -14.17 -17.61 -14.34
N LEU A 418 -12.93 -17.73 -13.84
CA LEU A 418 -11.71 -17.36 -14.57
C LEU A 418 -11.50 -18.27 -15.80
N ALA A 419 -11.67 -19.58 -15.64
CA ALA A 419 -11.56 -20.54 -16.74
C ALA A 419 -12.62 -20.31 -17.83
N ALA A 420 -13.83 -19.89 -17.43
CA ALA A 420 -14.91 -19.55 -18.35
C ALA A 420 -14.79 -18.14 -18.95
N GLY A 421 -13.80 -17.33 -18.55
CA GLY A 421 -13.68 -15.93 -18.98
C GLY A 421 -14.80 -15.01 -18.48
N SER A 422 -15.54 -15.41 -17.44
CA SER A 422 -16.69 -14.68 -16.90
C SER A 422 -16.41 -13.99 -15.56
N TYR A 423 -15.23 -14.17 -14.98
CA TYR A 423 -14.86 -13.56 -13.71
C TYR A 423 -14.86 -12.03 -13.78
N MET A 424 -15.54 -11.41 -12.83
CA MET A 424 -15.47 -9.97 -12.56
C MET A 424 -15.26 -9.75 -11.07
N ALA A 425 -14.27 -8.93 -10.71
CA ALA A 425 -14.05 -8.56 -9.32
C ALA A 425 -15.28 -7.82 -8.77
N ARG A 426 -15.85 -8.35 -7.70
CA ARG A 426 -16.99 -7.70 -7.02
C ARG A 426 -16.46 -6.58 -6.13
N VAL A 427 -16.92 -5.36 -6.38
CA VAL A 427 -16.62 -4.17 -5.58
C VAL A 427 -17.90 -3.63 -4.95
N GLU A 428 -17.79 -2.94 -3.82
CA GLU A 428 -18.94 -2.39 -3.11
C GLU A 428 -19.61 -1.27 -3.92
N ARG A 429 -20.95 -1.20 -3.91
CA ARG A 429 -21.67 -0.11 -4.61
C ARG A 429 -21.25 1.30 -4.14
N PRO A 430 -21.10 1.58 -2.84
CA PRO A 430 -20.59 2.88 -2.39
C PRO A 430 -19.16 3.16 -2.88
N PHE A 431 -18.31 2.14 -2.97
CA PHE A 431 -16.97 2.26 -3.54
C PHE A 431 -17.04 2.65 -5.03
N GLN A 432 -17.87 1.96 -5.81
CA GLN A 432 -18.05 2.25 -7.25
C GLN A 432 -18.56 3.68 -7.47
N ALA A 433 -19.56 4.12 -6.70
CA ALA A 433 -20.08 5.48 -6.77
C ALA A 433 -18.98 6.53 -6.45
N CYS A 434 -18.12 6.24 -5.46
CA CYS A 434 -16.99 7.09 -5.15
C CYS A 434 -15.97 7.15 -6.30
N LEU A 435 -15.62 6.00 -6.89
CA LEU A 435 -14.69 5.91 -8.02
C LEU A 435 -15.14 6.78 -9.19
N GLU A 436 -16.44 6.80 -9.49
CA GLU A 436 -17.04 7.62 -10.56
C GLU A 436 -17.05 9.12 -10.22
N ALA A 437 -17.22 9.46 -8.94
CA ALA A 437 -17.28 10.85 -8.48
C ALA A 437 -15.91 11.54 -8.46
N LEU A 438 -14.82 10.82 -8.13
CA LEU A 438 -13.51 11.40 -7.88
C LEU A 438 -12.81 11.92 -9.16
N PRO A 439 -12.34 13.18 -9.21
CA PRO A 439 -11.80 13.78 -10.44
C PRO A 439 -10.61 13.05 -11.06
N TRP A 440 -9.66 12.56 -10.25
CA TRP A 440 -8.45 11.88 -10.72
C TRP A 440 -8.67 10.44 -11.23
N TRP A 441 -9.92 9.98 -11.22
CA TRP A 441 -10.37 8.72 -11.80
C TRP A 441 -11.26 8.92 -13.03
N ARG A 442 -11.60 10.16 -13.41
CA ARG A 442 -12.37 10.45 -14.62
C ARG A 442 -11.49 10.33 -15.86
N LYS A 443 -11.94 9.52 -16.84
CA LYS A 443 -11.23 9.25 -18.10
C LYS A 443 -10.96 10.51 -18.94
N GLU A 444 -11.76 11.57 -18.76
CA GLU A 444 -11.68 12.83 -19.52
C GLU A 444 -10.37 13.62 -19.28
N GLN A 445 -9.66 13.35 -18.18
CA GLN A 445 -8.36 13.98 -17.88
C GLN A 445 -7.18 13.41 -18.70
N ARG A 446 -7.44 12.52 -19.67
CA ARG A 446 -6.41 11.90 -20.53
C ARG A 446 -6.23 12.57 -21.90
N ARG A 447 -6.91 13.69 -22.16
CA ARG A 447 -6.73 14.42 -23.42
C ARG A 447 -5.43 15.19 -23.45
#